data_AF-A0A4Q3US12-F1
#
_entry.id   AF-A0A4Q3US12-F1
#
_cell.length_a   1.000
_cell.length_b   1.000
_cell.length_c   1.000
_cell.angle_alpha   90.00
_cell.angle_beta   90.00
_cell.angle_gamma   90.00
#
_symmetry.space_group_name_H-M   'P 1'
#
loop_
_entity.id
_entity.type
_entity.pdbx_description
1 polymer ?
#
loop_
_entity_poly.entity_id
_entity_poly.type
_entity_poly.pdbx_seq_one_letter_code
_entity_poly.pdbx_strand_id
1 'polypeptide(L)'
;MRLAKDLDLGLNSLQIDTDTPGSIKYTVVAQNKDGKRVKQSFTIDVVDPSQASIVDFTVSPKEVEANASVTIRWSVTGAAAVRLEYAGQAQDLTAQSGTVEVPVTAKTTFTLRAVDARGKAVTKSGTVTVKAPPEPPVLPEDGVDPTNATNETTNDPASSANTP
;
A
#
# COMPACT_ATOMS: atom_id res chain seq x y z
N MET A 1 -10.40 29.75 18.43
CA MET A 1 -10.37 30.53 19.69
C MET A 1 -8.97 31.10 19.86
N ARG A 2 -8.78 32.42 20.01
CA ARG A 2 -7.47 33.02 20.31
C ARG A 2 -7.37 33.15 21.82
N LEU A 3 -6.56 32.31 22.46
CA LEU A 3 -6.19 32.53 23.86
C LEU A 3 -5.05 33.55 23.87
N ALA A 4 -5.36 34.80 24.20
CA ALA A 4 -4.33 35.79 24.50
C ALA A 4 -4.00 35.68 25.99
N LYS A 5 -2.85 35.11 26.31
CA LYS A 5 -2.29 35.12 27.66
C LYS A 5 -1.27 36.24 27.73
N ASP A 6 -1.48 37.19 28.63
CA ASP A 6 -0.48 38.21 28.90
C ASP A 6 0.73 37.56 29.55
N LEU A 7 1.91 37.78 28.96
CA LEU A 7 3.18 37.27 29.45
C LEU A 7 3.87 38.37 30.25
N ASP A 8 4.36 38.03 31.44
CA ASP A 8 5.27 38.89 32.20
C ASP A 8 6.59 39.04 31.42
N LEU A 9 7.12 40.26 31.38
CA LEU A 9 8.38 40.57 30.72
C LEU A 9 9.60 40.01 31.46
N GLY A 10 9.44 39.63 32.74
CA GLY A 10 10.45 38.93 33.52
C GLY A 10 10.44 37.41 33.37
N LEU A 11 9.55 36.84 32.54
CA LEU A 11 9.39 35.39 32.43
C LEU A 11 10.48 34.78 31.53
N ASN A 12 11.29 33.87 32.07
CA ASN A 12 12.26 33.09 31.28
C ASN A 12 11.62 31.91 30.53
N SER A 13 10.48 31.42 31.01
CA SER A 13 9.79 30.25 30.45
C SER A 13 8.30 30.28 30.74
N LEU A 14 7.48 29.87 29.78
CA LEU A 14 6.05 29.65 29.95
C LEU A 14 5.74 28.17 29.69
N GLN A 15 5.17 27.48 30.68
CA GLN A 15 4.59 26.16 30.47
C GLN A 15 3.19 26.32 29.83
N ILE A 16 2.94 25.50 28.81
CA ILE A 16 1.65 25.42 28.13
C ILE A 16 1.25 23.94 28.12
N ASP A 17 0.20 23.63 28.86
CA ASP A 17 -0.40 22.30 28.83
C ASP A 17 -1.33 22.23 27.61
N THR A 18 -1.15 21.21 26.78
CA THR A 18 -1.97 20.97 25.59
C THR A 18 -2.71 19.65 25.75
N ASP A 19 -4.03 19.72 25.89
CA ASP A 19 -4.94 18.57 26.04
C ASP A 19 -5.64 18.19 24.73
N THR A 20 -5.58 19.08 23.73
CA THR A 20 -6.29 18.93 22.46
C THR A 20 -5.30 18.51 21.37
N PRO A 21 -5.47 17.34 20.74
CA PRO A 21 -4.64 16.90 19.63
C PRO A 21 -4.80 17.82 18.41
N GLY A 22 -3.74 17.97 17.64
CA GLY A 22 -3.71 18.78 16.42
C GLY A 22 -2.53 19.72 16.34
N SER A 23 -2.48 20.46 15.23
CA SER A 23 -1.42 21.46 15.01
C SER A 23 -1.83 22.79 15.62
N ILE A 24 -1.11 23.22 16.66
CA ILE A 24 -1.37 24.44 17.39
C ILE A 24 -0.30 25.47 17.02
N LYS A 25 -0.73 26.60 16.46
CA LYS A 25 0.15 27.73 16.17
C LYS A 25 0.21 28.69 17.35
N TYR A 26 1.38 28.80 17.96
CA TYR A 26 1.68 29.81 18.97
C TYR A 26 2.25 31.06 18.31
N THR A 27 1.87 32.23 18.81
CA THR A 27 2.42 33.52 18.39
C THR A 27 2.79 34.33 19.61
N VAL A 28 4.08 34.56 19.79
CA VAL A 28 4.62 35.43 20.83
C VAL A 28 4.67 36.84 20.28
N VAL A 29 4.16 37.81 21.06
CA VAL A 29 4.17 39.22 20.68
C VAL A 29 4.86 40.02 21.77
N ALA A 30 6.05 40.55 21.46
CA ALA A 30 6.73 41.47 22.36
C ALA A 30 6.39 42.91 21.95
N GLN A 31 6.09 43.76 22.93
CA GLN A 31 5.82 45.19 22.72
C GLN A 31 6.78 46.02 23.58
N ASN A 32 7.45 47.01 23.00
CA ASN A 32 8.28 47.94 23.75
C ASN A 32 7.45 49.10 24.34
N LYS A 33 8.07 49.93 25.19
CA LYS A 33 7.41 51.09 25.82
C LYS A 33 6.87 52.12 24.81
N ASP A 34 7.49 52.20 23.63
CA ASP A 34 7.06 53.08 22.52
C ASP A 34 5.91 52.48 21.70
N GLY A 35 5.38 51.32 22.11
CA GLY A 35 4.27 50.65 21.45
C GLY A 35 4.63 49.80 20.24
N LYS A 36 5.90 49.73 19.83
CA LYS A 36 6.36 48.87 18.71
C LYS A 36 6.24 47.40 19.09
N ARG A 37 5.69 46.59 18.18
CA ARG A 37 5.46 45.16 18.38
C ARG A 37 6.28 44.31 17.43
N VAL A 38 6.92 43.26 17.94
CA VAL A 38 7.49 42.18 17.13
C VAL A 38 6.70 40.89 17.38
N LYS A 39 6.60 40.04 16.35
CA LYS A 39 5.88 38.77 16.44
C LYS A 39 6.79 37.63 16.00
N GLN A 40 6.77 36.54 16.77
CA GLN A 40 7.38 35.28 16.38
C GLN A 40 6.32 34.19 16.48
N SER A 41 6.27 33.28 15.52
CA SER A 41 5.38 32.13 15.57
C SER A 41 6.15 30.82 15.52
N PHE A 42 5.58 29.78 16.12
CA PHE A 42 5.99 28.39 15.98
C PHE A 42 4.76 27.49 16.08
N THR A 43 4.87 26.27 15.56
CA THR A 43 3.81 25.26 15.58
C THR A 43 4.21 24.12 16.49
N ILE A 44 3.26 23.62 17.28
CA ILE A 44 3.40 22.39 18.06
C ILE A 44 2.35 21.42 17.55
N ASP A 45 2.79 20.21 17.21
CA ASP A 45 1.89 19.12 16.83
C ASP A 45 1.66 18.21 18.04
N VAL A 46 0.44 18.26 18.57
CA VAL A 46 0.01 17.41 19.68
C VAL A 46 -0.58 16.15 19.08
N VAL A 47 0.10 15.02 19.27
CA VAL A 47 -0.35 13.71 18.78
C VAL A 47 -1.06 12.95 19.88
N ASP A 48 -2.15 12.27 19.52
CA ASP A 48 -2.86 11.36 20.41
C ASP A 48 -2.92 9.96 19.76
N PRO A 49 -1.87 9.14 19.93
CA PRO A 49 -1.76 7.86 19.25
C PRO A 49 -2.83 6.87 19.71
N SER A 50 -3.15 5.88 18.88
CA SER A 50 -4.06 4.81 19.29
C SER A 50 -3.48 4.01 20.45
N GLN A 51 -4.34 3.58 21.38
CA GLN A 51 -3.97 2.60 22.41
C GLN A 51 -3.98 1.16 21.86
N ALA A 52 -4.57 0.95 20.68
CA ALA A 52 -4.50 -0.32 19.99
C ALA A 52 -3.12 -0.52 19.36
N SER A 53 -2.61 -1.75 19.40
CA SER A 53 -1.36 -2.14 18.76
C SER A 53 -1.51 -3.49 18.09
N ILE A 54 -1.02 -3.61 16.86
CA ILE A 54 -0.94 -4.89 16.13
C ILE A 54 0.42 -5.50 16.43
N VAL A 55 0.44 -6.46 17.36
CA VAL A 55 1.65 -7.16 17.81
C VAL A 55 2.13 -8.12 16.72
N ASP A 56 1.21 -8.85 16.11
CA ASP A 56 1.52 -9.74 15.00
C ASP A 56 0.42 -9.69 13.92
N PHE A 57 0.84 -9.81 12.67
CA PHE A 57 -0.05 -10.01 11.54
C PHE A 57 0.71 -10.72 10.43
N THR A 58 0.34 -11.96 10.19
CA THR A 58 0.96 -12.83 9.20
C THR A 58 -0.10 -13.36 8.25
N VAL A 59 0.26 -13.44 6.97
CA VAL A 59 -0.57 -13.95 5.89
C VAL A 59 0.32 -14.90 5.11
N SER A 60 -0.02 -16.19 5.11
CA SER A 60 0.83 -17.24 4.55
C SER A 60 -0.02 -18.35 3.91
N PRO A 61 0.41 -18.92 2.77
CA PRO A 61 1.57 -18.54 1.96
C PRO A 61 1.33 -17.23 1.18
N LYS A 62 2.42 -16.62 0.69
CA LYS A 62 2.37 -15.36 -0.10
C LYS A 62 2.02 -15.56 -1.57
N GLU A 63 2.13 -16.79 -2.05
CA GLU A 63 1.82 -17.18 -3.41
C GLU A 63 1.08 -18.52 -3.39
N VAL A 64 0.00 -18.62 -4.17
CA VAL A 64 -0.85 -19.81 -4.21
C VAL A 64 -1.37 -20.09 -5.62
N GLU A 65 -1.84 -21.32 -5.84
CA GLU A 65 -2.69 -21.65 -7.00
C GLU A 65 -4.09 -21.04 -6.83
N ALA A 66 -4.82 -20.90 -7.94
CA ALA A 66 -6.19 -20.41 -7.90
C ALA A 66 -7.09 -21.30 -7.03
N ASN A 67 -7.96 -20.67 -6.23
CA ASN A 67 -8.89 -21.31 -5.27
C ASN A 67 -8.21 -21.98 -4.06
N ALA A 68 -6.90 -21.80 -3.86
CA ALA A 68 -6.23 -22.23 -2.65
C ALA A 68 -6.62 -21.35 -1.44
N SER A 69 -6.43 -21.89 -0.23
CA SER A 69 -6.65 -21.16 1.02
C SER A 69 -5.36 -20.56 1.56
N VAL A 70 -5.49 -19.39 2.17
CA VAL A 70 -4.43 -18.65 2.84
C VAL A 70 -4.75 -18.57 4.32
N THR A 71 -3.75 -18.85 5.16
CA THR A 71 -3.84 -18.69 6.60
C THR A 71 -3.45 -17.27 7.00
N ILE A 72 -4.36 -16.59 7.70
CA ILE A 72 -4.12 -15.30 8.33
C ILE A 72 -4.06 -15.50 9.85
N ARG A 73 -2.97 -15.07 10.47
CA ARG A 73 -2.80 -15.05 11.92
C ARG A 73 -2.61 -13.61 12.39
N TRP A 74 -3.22 -13.28 13.53
CA TRP A 74 -3.10 -11.97 14.14
C TRP A 74 -2.94 -12.05 15.65
N SER A 75 -2.35 -10.98 16.20
CA SER A 75 -2.33 -10.68 17.63
C SER A 75 -2.39 -9.17 17.81
N VAL A 76 -3.37 -8.69 18.57
CA VAL A 76 -3.65 -7.28 18.80
C VAL A 76 -3.81 -7.04 20.29
N THR A 77 -3.37 -5.89 20.78
CA THR A 77 -3.57 -5.45 22.17
C THR A 77 -4.23 -4.09 22.21
N GLY A 78 -4.99 -3.78 23.26
CA GLY A 78 -5.58 -2.45 23.46
C GLY A 78 -6.68 -2.06 22.48
N ALA A 79 -7.14 -3.00 21.64
CA ALA A 79 -8.24 -2.78 20.70
C ALA A 79 -9.59 -3.14 21.33
N ALA A 80 -10.57 -2.26 21.13
CA ALA A 80 -11.99 -2.50 21.41
C ALA A 80 -12.67 -3.24 20.26
N ALA A 81 -12.20 -3.08 19.02
CA ALA A 81 -12.70 -3.79 17.85
C ALA A 81 -11.55 -4.17 16.91
N VAL A 82 -11.64 -5.35 16.29
CA VAL A 82 -10.68 -5.83 15.29
C VAL A 82 -11.45 -6.28 14.06
N ARG A 83 -11.01 -5.85 12.88
CA ARG A 83 -11.64 -6.15 11.59
C ARG A 83 -10.60 -6.57 10.57
N LEU A 84 -10.90 -7.59 9.79
CA LEU A 84 -10.10 -8.04 8.67
C LEU A 84 -10.81 -7.65 7.37
N GLU A 85 -10.14 -6.87 6.52
CA GLU A 85 -10.66 -6.39 5.25
C GLU A 85 -9.86 -7.02 4.10
N TYR A 86 -10.56 -7.60 3.11
CA TYR A 86 -9.94 -8.24 1.95
C TYR A 86 -10.94 -8.36 0.81
N ALA A 87 -10.50 -8.21 -0.44
CA ALA A 87 -11.33 -8.39 -1.64
C ALA A 87 -12.70 -7.64 -1.59
N GLY A 88 -12.75 -6.45 -0.98
CA GLY A 88 -13.97 -5.68 -0.79
C GLY A 88 -14.93 -6.20 0.30
N GLN A 89 -14.55 -7.26 1.00
CA GLN A 89 -15.23 -7.81 2.17
C GLN A 89 -14.62 -7.28 3.46
N ALA A 90 -15.42 -7.28 4.53
CA ALA A 90 -14.99 -6.96 5.88
C ALA A 90 -15.53 -8.02 6.85
N GLN A 91 -14.65 -8.56 7.69
CA GLN A 91 -14.98 -9.55 8.70
C GLN A 91 -14.61 -9.01 10.08
N ASP A 92 -15.58 -8.90 10.97
CA ASP A 92 -15.33 -8.53 12.37
C ASP A 92 -14.77 -9.74 13.14
N LEU A 93 -13.66 -9.53 13.84
CA LEU A 93 -12.96 -10.57 14.59
C LEU A 93 -13.27 -10.38 16.08
N THR A 94 -13.87 -11.40 16.69
CA THR A 94 -14.28 -11.38 18.10
C THR A 94 -13.10 -11.56 19.07
N ALA A 95 -12.02 -12.19 18.60
CA ALA A 95 -10.82 -12.44 19.39
C ALA A 95 -9.69 -11.48 19.01
N GLN A 96 -9.00 -10.95 20.03
CA GLN A 96 -7.82 -10.10 19.86
C GLN A 96 -6.60 -10.84 19.27
N SER A 97 -6.59 -12.16 19.35
CA SER A 97 -5.62 -13.02 18.67
C SER A 97 -6.32 -14.24 18.09
N GLY A 98 -5.80 -14.76 16.98
CA GLY A 98 -6.45 -15.88 16.33
C GLY A 98 -5.82 -16.27 15.00
N THR A 99 -6.48 -17.20 14.33
CA THR A 99 -6.12 -17.66 13.00
C THR A 99 -7.40 -17.91 12.21
N VAL A 100 -7.39 -17.54 10.93
CA VAL A 100 -8.50 -17.76 10.00
C VAL A 100 -7.94 -18.19 8.65
N GLU A 101 -8.62 -19.11 7.98
CA GLU A 101 -8.31 -19.51 6.61
C GLU A 101 -9.29 -18.84 5.65
N VAL A 102 -8.75 -18.26 4.58
CA VAL A 102 -9.54 -17.56 3.57
C VAL A 102 -9.16 -18.06 2.17
N PRO A 103 -10.13 -18.56 1.37
CA PRO A 103 -9.87 -18.92 -0.02
C PRO A 103 -9.63 -17.67 -0.87
N VAL A 104 -8.66 -17.73 -1.78
CA VAL A 104 -8.36 -16.64 -2.73
C VAL A 104 -8.40 -17.14 -4.17
N THR A 105 -9.00 -16.34 -5.04
CA THR A 105 -9.15 -16.63 -6.47
C THR A 105 -8.33 -15.69 -7.35
N ALA A 106 -7.94 -14.54 -6.80
CA ALA A 106 -7.10 -13.54 -7.44
C ALA A 106 -6.15 -12.90 -6.43
N LYS A 107 -5.21 -12.08 -6.92
CA LYS A 107 -4.32 -11.28 -6.07
C LYS A 107 -5.14 -10.50 -5.04
N THR A 108 -4.92 -10.78 -3.76
CA THR A 108 -5.72 -10.25 -2.66
C THR A 108 -4.81 -9.60 -1.64
N THR A 109 -5.15 -8.38 -1.25
CA THR A 109 -4.53 -7.68 -0.11
C THR A 109 -5.44 -7.82 1.09
N PHE A 110 -4.89 -8.35 2.17
CA PHE A 110 -5.52 -8.45 3.48
C PHE A 110 -5.07 -7.28 4.34
N THR A 111 -6.01 -6.59 4.97
CA THR A 111 -5.75 -5.47 5.88
C THR A 111 -6.40 -5.77 7.22
N LEU A 112 -5.60 -5.90 8.27
CA LEU A 112 -6.09 -5.93 9.64
C LEU A 112 -6.23 -4.51 10.15
N ARG A 113 -7.41 -4.17 10.65
CA ARG A 113 -7.75 -2.88 11.26
C ARG A 113 -8.14 -3.10 12.71
N ALA A 114 -7.38 -2.52 13.63
CA ALA A 114 -7.65 -2.56 15.07
C ALA A 114 -8.03 -1.15 15.54
N VAL A 115 -9.14 -1.04 16.28
CA VAL A 115 -9.68 0.22 16.78
C VAL A 115 -9.71 0.18 18.30
N ASP A 116 -9.18 1.21 18.96
CA ASP A 116 -9.25 1.35 20.41
C ASP A 116 -10.61 1.87 20.91
N ALA A 117 -10.79 1.90 22.23
CA ALA A 117 -12.02 2.38 22.86
C ALA A 117 -12.33 3.87 22.60
N ARG A 118 -11.35 4.64 22.13
CA ARG A 118 -11.51 6.06 21.78
C ARG A 118 -11.77 6.25 20.27
N GLY A 119 -11.96 5.16 19.52
CA GLY A 119 -12.25 5.19 18.10
C GLY A 119 -11.02 5.39 17.20
N LYS A 120 -9.80 5.40 17.74
CA LYS A 120 -8.58 5.52 16.93
C LYS A 120 -8.15 4.17 16.41
N ALA A 121 -7.64 4.15 15.19
CA ALA A 121 -7.33 2.92 14.49
C ALA A 121 -5.85 2.80 14.13
N VAL A 122 -5.37 1.57 14.13
CA VAL A 122 -4.10 1.15 13.52
C VAL A 122 -4.39 0.07 12.49
N THR A 123 -3.58 0.02 11.43
CA THR A 123 -3.75 -0.95 10.34
C THR A 123 -2.43 -1.63 9.99
N LYS A 124 -2.52 -2.88 9.51
CA LYS A 124 -1.38 -3.63 8.95
C LYS A 124 -1.88 -4.48 7.80
N SER A 125 -1.11 -4.58 6.72
CA SER A 125 -1.52 -5.30 5.52
C SER A 125 -0.53 -6.38 5.09
N GLY A 126 -1.04 -7.33 4.31
CA GLY A 126 -0.28 -8.40 3.70
C GLY A 126 -0.94 -8.83 2.40
N THR A 127 -0.16 -8.96 1.33
CA THR A 127 -0.67 -9.32 0.01
C THR A 127 -0.33 -10.78 -0.31
N VAL A 128 -1.25 -11.45 -0.99
CA VAL A 128 -1.06 -12.77 -1.61
C VAL A 128 -1.26 -12.65 -3.10
N THR A 129 -0.40 -13.29 -3.88
CA THR A 129 -0.52 -13.43 -5.33
C THR A 129 -1.05 -14.82 -5.68
N VAL A 130 -1.92 -14.87 -6.68
CA VAL A 130 -2.37 -16.13 -7.28
C VAL A 130 -1.55 -16.34 -8.54
N LYS A 131 -1.00 -17.54 -8.71
CA LYS A 131 -0.24 -17.92 -9.90
C LYS A 131 -1.10 -17.79 -11.15
N ALA A 132 -0.51 -17.23 -12.20
CA ALA A 132 -1.14 -17.22 -13.51
C ALA A 132 -1.21 -18.67 -14.04
N PRO A 133 -2.30 -19.07 -14.71
CA PRO A 133 -2.32 -20.28 -15.51
C PRO A 133 -1.15 -20.26 -16.51
N PRO A 134 -0.56 -21.42 -16.85
CA PRO A 134 0.44 -21.48 -17.91
C PRO A 134 -0.13 -20.88 -19.20
N GLU A 135 0.70 -20.12 -19.92
CA GLU A 135 0.31 -19.54 -21.21
C GLU A 135 -0.10 -20.67 -22.17
N PRO A 136 -1.19 -20.51 -22.94
CA PRO A 136 -1.56 -21.50 -23.94
C PRO A 136 -0.38 -21.75 -24.88
N PRO A 137 -0.11 -23.01 -25.29
CA PRO A 137 0.91 -23.27 -26.29
C PRO A 137 0.57 -22.47 -27.55
N VAL A 138 1.53 -21.68 -28.04
CA VAL A 138 1.43 -21.07 -29.36
C VAL A 138 1.24 -22.18 -30.37
N LEU A 139 0.04 -22.29 -30.95
CA LEU A 139 -0.18 -23.17 -32.07
C LEU A 139 0.70 -22.63 -33.21
N PRO A 140 1.54 -23.45 -33.87
CA PRO A 140 2.23 -23.01 -35.07
C PRO A 140 1.17 -22.46 -36.01
N GLU A 141 1.26 -21.17 -36.32
CA GLU A 141 0.47 -20.56 -37.38
C GLU A 141 0.73 -21.39 -38.65
N ASP A 142 -0.34 -22.01 -39.16
CA ASP A 142 -0.31 -22.94 -40.28
C ASP A 142 0.62 -22.40 -41.37
N GLY A 143 1.67 -23.17 -41.68
CA GLY A 143 2.68 -22.82 -42.65
C GLY A 143 2.05 -22.54 -44.01
N VAL A 144 1.90 -21.25 -44.33
CA VAL A 144 1.77 -20.76 -45.70
C VAL A 144 3.02 -19.95 -46.05
N ASP A 145 4.11 -20.66 -46.30
CA ASP A 145 5.08 -20.22 -47.29
C ASP A 145 5.22 -21.32 -48.36
N PRO A 146 4.68 -21.14 -49.57
CA PRO A 146 5.05 -21.97 -50.70
C PRO A 146 6.26 -21.34 -51.41
N THR A 147 7.46 -21.44 -50.84
CA THR A 147 8.69 -21.42 -51.64
C THR A 147 9.13 -22.86 -51.92
N ASN A 148 8.43 -23.54 -52.84
CA ASN A 148 9.01 -24.71 -53.50
C ASN A 148 9.45 -24.34 -54.91
N ALA A 149 10.76 -24.10 -55.04
CA ALA A 149 11.48 -24.08 -56.29
C ALA A 149 11.70 -25.52 -56.81
N THR A 150 11.51 -25.75 -58.11
CA THR A 150 12.10 -26.88 -58.86
C THR A 150 12.14 -26.45 -60.33
N ASN A 151 13.20 -25.84 -60.86
CA ASN A 151 14.53 -26.38 -61.24
C ASN A 151 14.59 -26.77 -62.73
N GLU A 152 15.27 -25.97 -63.57
CA GLU A 152 16.10 -26.44 -64.69
C GLU A 152 17.31 -25.50 -64.86
N THR A 153 18.50 -26.02 -64.53
CA THR A 153 19.79 -25.56 -65.06
C THR A 153 20.07 -26.38 -66.31
N THR A 154 20.64 -25.80 -67.38
CA THR A 154 21.83 -26.31 -68.11
C THR A 154 21.90 -25.76 -69.55
N ASN A 155 22.93 -24.93 -69.76
CA ASN A 155 23.76 -24.77 -70.96
C ASN A 155 23.13 -24.31 -72.31
N ASP A 156 23.60 -23.13 -72.73
CA ASP A 156 23.95 -22.89 -74.14
C ASP A 156 25.19 -23.74 -74.51
N PRO A 157 25.24 -24.32 -75.73
CA PRO A 157 26.43 -24.05 -76.54
C PRO A 157 26.15 -23.93 -78.05
N ALA A 158 26.85 -22.97 -78.67
CA ALA A 158 27.32 -22.95 -80.08
C ALA A 158 26.25 -22.90 -81.20
N SER A 159 26.16 -21.80 -81.95
CA SER A 159 26.97 -21.50 -83.15
C SER A 159 26.83 -22.51 -84.31
N SER A 160 26.08 -22.07 -85.33
CA SER A 160 26.31 -22.21 -86.77
C SER A 160 26.61 -23.57 -87.45
N ALA A 161 25.88 -23.75 -88.57
CA ALA A 161 26.25 -24.43 -89.83
C ALA A 161 25.75 -25.87 -90.10
N ASN A 162 24.87 -25.99 -91.12
CA ASN A 162 25.07 -26.68 -92.41
C ASN A 162 25.97 -27.94 -92.41
N THR A 163 25.67 -29.11 -92.98
CA THR A 163 25.10 -29.52 -94.30
C THR A 163 25.04 -31.08 -94.28
N PRO A 164 24.65 -31.89 -95.32
CA PRO A 164 24.78 -31.73 -96.78
C PRO A 164 23.47 -31.45 -97.53
#